data_AF-A0ABD5AI17-F1
#
_entry.id   AF-A0ABD5AI17-F1
#
_cell.length_a   1.000
_cell.length_b   1.000
_cell.length_c   1.000
_cell.angle_alpha   90.00
_cell.angle_beta   90.00
_cell.angle_gamma   90.00
#
_symmetry.space_group_name_H-M   'P 1'
#
loop_
_entity.id
_entity.type
_entity.pdbx_description
1 polymer ?
#
loop_
_entity_poly.entity_id
_entity_poly.type
_entity_poly.pdbx_seq_one_letter_code
_entity_poly.pdbx_strand_id
1 'polypeptide(L)'
;MENIFSDYLVNSPRGKLYIPDGLGPFPSVIILKQYEEKINEPSLDYYARKMNEIGFLAFTFISLSEKQIEILYSHLNSAIDYLTNRSDVDTKKIFLLMADREKTIEINMNLFSDRIHAIASLSWLT
;
A
#
# COMPACT_ATOMS: atom_id res chain seq x y z
N MET A 1 1.59 -13.51 12.15
CA MET A 1 2.70 -14.17 11.44
C MET A 1 3.05 -13.30 10.24
N GLU A 2 4.26 -12.73 10.17
CA GLU A 2 4.67 -11.87 9.04
C GLU A 2 5.07 -12.77 7.87
N ASN A 3 4.28 -12.80 6.81
CA ASN A 3 4.66 -13.47 5.56
C ASN A 3 5.45 -12.48 4.72
N ILE A 4 6.78 -12.62 4.72
CA ILE A 4 7.66 -11.89 3.81
C ILE A 4 7.50 -12.53 2.43
N PHE A 5 6.82 -11.84 1.52
CA PHE A 5 6.73 -12.27 0.12
C PHE A 5 8.09 -12.02 -0.56
N SER A 6 8.84 -13.09 -0.76
CA SER A 6 10.06 -13.10 -1.55
C SER A 6 9.93 -14.16 -2.64
N ASP A 7 9.06 -13.93 -3.62
CA ASP A 7 9.07 -14.73 -4.84
C ASP A 7 8.89 -13.85 -6.08
N TYR A 8 9.99 -13.78 -6.83
CA TYR A 8 10.11 -13.59 -8.28
C TYR A 8 9.26 -12.52 -8.96
N LEU A 9 9.72 -11.28 -8.84
CA LEU A 9 9.56 -10.29 -9.90
C LEU A 9 10.84 -9.45 -9.91
N VAL A 10 11.66 -9.65 -10.94
CA VAL A 10 12.74 -8.73 -11.28
C VAL A 10 12.05 -7.38 -11.51
N ASN A 11 12.20 -6.45 -10.55
CA ASN A 11 11.49 -5.16 -10.42
C ASN A 11 10.19 -5.12 -9.60
N SER A 12 9.85 -6.11 -8.76
CA SER A 12 8.70 -5.95 -7.83
C SER A 12 9.08 -5.14 -6.59
N PRO A 13 8.23 -4.19 -6.17
CA PRO A 13 8.42 -3.48 -4.93
C PRO A 13 8.35 -4.47 -3.77
N ARG A 14 9.36 -4.42 -2.89
CA ARG A 14 9.37 -5.17 -1.62
C ARG A 14 8.11 -4.79 -0.84
N GLY A 15 7.14 -5.70 -0.77
CA GLY A 15 5.90 -5.47 -0.06
C GLY A 15 5.68 -6.48 1.06
N LYS A 16 5.06 -6.04 2.15
CA LYS A 16 4.68 -6.90 3.27
C LYS A 16 3.17 -6.91 3.43
N LEU A 17 2.63 -8.08 3.73
CA LEU A 17 1.21 -8.27 3.97
C LEU A 17 0.96 -8.52 5.46
N TYR A 18 -0.01 -7.81 6.02
CA TYR A 18 -0.48 -7.95 7.39
C TYR A 18 -1.95 -8.35 7.34
N ILE A 19 -2.25 -9.58 7.74
CA ILE A 19 -3.60 -10.14 7.73
C ILE A 19 -4.12 -10.13 9.17
N PRO A 20 -5.28 -9.51 9.44
CA PRO A 20 -5.84 -9.44 10.79
C PRO A 20 -6.42 -10.81 11.19
N ASP A 21 -6.59 -11.02 12.50
CA ASP A 21 -7.27 -12.22 12.99
C ASP A 21 -8.76 -12.20 12.58
N GLY A 22 -9.30 -13.37 12.22
CA GLY A 22 -10.70 -13.54 11.82
C GLY A 22 -10.88 -14.31 10.52
N LEU A 23 -12.13 -14.41 10.04
CA LEU A 23 -12.49 -15.22 8.87
C LEU A 23 -12.64 -14.41 7.57
N GLY A 24 -12.40 -13.09 7.59
CA GLY A 24 -12.56 -12.21 6.43
C GLY A 24 -13.98 -12.23 5.83
N PRO A 25 -14.18 -11.68 4.60
CA PRO A 25 -13.23 -10.88 3.85
C PRO A 25 -12.98 -9.52 4.52
N PHE A 26 -11.73 -9.08 4.52
CA PHE A 26 -11.30 -7.87 5.22
C PHE A 26 -11.31 -6.65 4.29
N PRO A 27 -11.70 -5.45 4.78
CA PRO A 27 -11.32 -4.23 4.09
C PRO A 27 -9.79 -4.17 4.01
N SER A 28 -9.26 -3.72 2.88
CA SER A 28 -7.82 -3.74 2.62
C SER A 28 -7.27 -2.34 2.43
N VAL A 29 -6.07 -2.09 2.93
CA VAL A 29 -5.36 -0.82 2.71
C VAL A 29 -4.00 -1.09 2.10
N ILE A 30 -3.73 -0.45 0.97
CA ILE A 30 -2.42 -0.36 0.36
C ILE A 30 -1.72 0.83 1.01
N ILE A 31 -0.57 0.61 1.65
CA ILE A 31 0.23 1.66 2.27
C ILE A 31 1.47 1.86 1.43
N LEU A 32 1.46 2.95 0.68
CA LEU A 32 2.51 3.35 -0.23
C LEU A 32 3.40 4.38 0.45
N LYS A 33 4.71 4.19 0.36
CA LYS A 33 5.70 5.24 0.60
C LYS A 33 6.57 5.42 -0.63
N GLN A 34 6.75 6.67 -1.03
CA GLN A 34 7.71 7.05 -2.06
C GLN A 34 9.02 7.40 -1.34
N TYR A 35 10.13 6.78 -1.77
CA TYR A 35 11.45 6.89 -1.15
C TYR A 35 11.62 6.17 0.20
N GLU A 36 12.82 5.64 0.42
CA GLU A 36 13.25 5.11 1.72
C GLU A 36 14.49 5.91 2.12
N GLU A 37 14.38 6.77 3.14
CA GLU A 37 15.43 7.11 4.14
C GLU A 37 15.24 8.52 4.75
N LYS A 38 14.66 8.56 5.96
CA LYS A 38 15.10 9.44 7.06
C LYS A 38 15.02 8.61 8.35
N ILE A 39 16.07 8.66 9.17
CA ILE A 39 16.28 7.83 10.39
C ILE A 39 15.12 7.91 11.40
N ASN A 40 14.30 8.97 11.35
CA ASN A 40 13.25 9.25 12.33
C ASN A 40 11.81 9.11 11.79
N GLU A 41 11.61 8.54 10.60
CA GLU A 41 10.26 8.36 10.06
C GLU A 41 9.62 7.05 10.55
N PRO A 42 8.32 7.05 10.93
CA PRO A 42 7.62 5.82 11.24
C PRO A 42 7.75 4.86 10.05
N SER A 43 8.17 3.62 10.32
CA SER A 43 8.27 2.59 9.28
C SER A 43 6.87 2.31 8.71
N LEU A 44 6.81 1.92 7.44
CA LEU A 44 5.56 1.42 6.84
C LEU A 44 4.89 0.33 7.70
N ASP A 45 5.71 -0.50 8.34
CA ASP A 45 5.28 -1.54 9.27
C ASP A 45 4.49 -0.98 10.47
N TYR A 46 4.80 0.22 10.95
CA TYR A 46 4.02 0.86 12.04
C TYR A 46 2.58 1.12 11.59
N TYR A 47 2.39 1.77 10.44
CA TYR A 47 1.05 2.05 9.92
C TYR A 47 0.30 0.77 9.57
N ALA A 48 0.99 -0.20 8.98
CA ALA A 48 0.38 -1.48 8.63
C ALA A 48 -0.10 -2.23 9.86
N ARG A 49 0.68 -2.26 10.94
CA ARG A 49 0.26 -2.83 12.23
C ARG A 49 -0.93 -2.09 12.81
N LYS A 50 -0.96 -0.74 12.75
CA LYS A 50 -2.12 0.03 13.23
C LYS A 50 -3.40 -0.24 12.44
N MET A 51 -3.31 -0.38 11.13
CA MET A 51 -4.45 -0.76 10.31
C MET A 51 -4.88 -2.21 10.59
N ASN A 52 -3.91 -3.10 10.81
CA ASN A 52 -4.16 -4.50 11.16
C ASN A 52 -4.87 -4.66 12.51
N GLU A 53 -4.45 -3.90 13.53
CA GLU A 53 -5.08 -3.86 14.87
C GLU A 53 -6.58 -3.48 14.82
N ILE A 54 -6.99 -2.70 13.82
CA ILE A 54 -8.40 -2.28 13.62
C ILE A 54 -9.14 -3.13 12.58
N GLY A 55 -8.58 -4.28 12.18
CA GLY A 55 -9.26 -5.26 11.32
C GLY A 55 -9.09 -5.04 9.82
N PHE A 56 -8.13 -4.22 9.38
CA PHE A 56 -7.79 -4.11 7.97
C PHE A 56 -6.68 -5.09 7.59
N LEU A 57 -6.79 -5.67 6.40
CA LEU A 57 -5.65 -6.28 5.73
C LEU A 57 -4.77 -5.17 5.16
N ALA A 58 -3.53 -5.07 5.62
CA ALA A 58 -2.62 -4.01 5.19
C ALA A 58 -1.53 -4.59 4.27
N PHE A 59 -1.34 -3.98 3.10
CA PHE A 59 -0.27 -4.31 2.17
C PHE A 59 0.65 -3.10 2.01
N THR A 60 1.88 -3.21 2.51
CA THR A 60 2.87 -2.15 2.36
C THR A 60 3.66 -2.34 1.08
N PHE A 61 4.04 -1.26 0.40
CA PHE A 61 5.10 -1.33 -0.59
C PHE A 61 5.84 0.01 -0.72
N ILE A 62 7.13 -0.05 -1.07
CA ILE A 62 7.98 1.12 -1.28
C ILE A 62 8.18 1.30 -2.79
N SER A 63 7.94 2.52 -3.28
CA SER A 63 8.32 2.91 -4.63
C SER A 63 9.62 3.71 -4.60
N LEU A 64 10.68 3.14 -5.20
CA LEU A 64 12.04 3.70 -5.19
C LEU A 64 12.31 4.72 -6.32
N SER A 65 11.42 4.85 -7.31
CA SER A 65 11.67 5.68 -8.48
C SER A 65 10.93 7.01 -8.39
N GLU A 66 11.65 8.06 -7.99
CA GLU A 66 11.16 9.46 -7.98
C GLU A 66 10.83 10.01 -9.37
N LYS A 67 11.11 9.28 -10.45
CA LYS A 67 11.14 9.86 -11.82
C LYS A 67 10.20 9.21 -12.83
N GLN A 68 9.47 8.16 -12.47
CA GLN A 68 8.58 7.48 -13.42
C GLN A 68 7.23 7.15 -12.79
N ILE A 69 6.27 8.07 -12.98
CA ILE A 69 4.85 7.87 -12.64
C ILE A 69 4.31 6.54 -13.19
N GLU A 70 4.77 6.12 -14.37
CA GLU A 70 4.36 4.88 -15.02
C GLU A 70 4.77 3.65 -14.20
N ILE A 71 5.96 3.64 -13.61
CA ILE A 71 6.41 2.56 -12.73
C ILE A 71 5.56 2.54 -11.46
N LEU A 72 5.30 3.71 -10.86
CA LEU A 72 4.45 3.80 -9.67
C LEU A 72 3.05 3.25 -9.95
N TYR A 73 2.45 3.63 -11.08
CA TYR A 73 1.14 3.12 -11.51
C TYR A 73 1.17 1.63 -11.80
N SER A 74 2.23 1.12 -12.44
CA SER A 74 2.41 -0.31 -12.67
C SER A 74 2.45 -1.07 -11.34
N HIS A 75 3.24 -0.60 -10.37
CA HIS A 75 3.32 -1.21 -9.03
C HIS A 75 1.99 -1.15 -8.28
N LEU A 76 1.29 -0.01 -8.34
CA LEU A 76 -0.01 0.15 -7.71
C LEU A 76 -1.06 -0.78 -8.35
N ASN A 77 -1.06 -0.89 -9.68
CA ASN A 77 -1.91 -1.85 -10.40
C ASN A 77 -1.61 -3.29 -9.96
N SER A 78 -0.34 -3.68 -9.92
CA SER A 78 0.04 -5.03 -9.47
C SER A 78 -0.38 -5.30 -8.02
N ALA A 79 -0.30 -4.31 -7.13
CA ALA A 79 -0.77 -4.43 -5.75
C ALA A 79 -2.30 -4.59 -5.69
N ILE A 80 -3.05 -3.81 -6.46
CA ILE A 80 -4.52 -3.89 -6.55
C ILE A 80 -4.94 -5.25 -7.11
N ASP A 81 -4.31 -5.71 -8.19
CA ASP A 81 -4.61 -6.99 -8.83
C ASP A 81 -4.28 -8.15 -7.88
N TYR A 82 -3.16 -8.07 -7.17
CA TYR A 82 -2.80 -9.04 -6.14
C TYR A 82 -3.90 -9.13 -5.07
N LEU A 83 -4.34 -8.00 -4.50
CA LEU A 83 -5.37 -7.98 -3.46
C LEU A 83 -6.73 -8.46 -3.98
N THR A 84 -7.11 -8.06 -5.20
CA THR A 84 -8.42 -8.38 -5.79
C THR A 84 -8.58 -9.88 -6.05
N ASN A 85 -7.47 -10.59 -6.27
CA ASN A 85 -7.47 -12.04 -6.50
C ASN A 85 -7.46 -12.88 -5.22
N ARG A 86 -7.47 -12.25 -4.04
CA ARG A 86 -7.49 -12.96 -2.75
C ARG A 86 -8.91 -13.20 -2.25
N SER A 87 -9.16 -14.38 -1.71
CA SER A 87 -10.46 -14.73 -1.13
C SER A 87 -10.76 -14.07 0.22
N ASP A 88 -9.73 -13.58 0.92
CA ASP A 88 -9.84 -12.92 2.22
C ASP A 88 -9.92 -11.39 2.12
N VAL A 89 -10.07 -10.83 0.91
CA VAL A 89 -10.18 -9.39 0.66
C VAL A 89 -11.60 -9.01 0.25
N ASP A 90 -12.14 -7.95 0.87
CA ASP A 90 -13.36 -7.28 0.40
C ASP A 90 -12.99 -6.36 -0.76
N THR A 91 -13.16 -6.84 -1.98
CA THR A 91 -12.76 -6.12 -3.21
C THR A 91 -13.49 -4.80 -3.42
N LYS A 92 -14.60 -4.55 -2.71
CA LYS A 92 -15.31 -3.27 -2.74
C LYS A 92 -14.72 -2.23 -1.77
N LYS A 93 -13.78 -2.65 -0.93
CA LYS A 93 -13.20 -1.86 0.16
C LYS A 93 -11.67 -1.96 0.15
N ILE A 94 -11.07 -1.61 -0.99
CA ILE A 94 -9.62 -1.41 -1.11
C ILE A 94 -9.34 0.09 -0.99
N PHE A 95 -8.46 0.47 -0.08
CA PHE A 95 -8.09 1.84 0.23
C PHE A 95 -6.62 2.08 -0.11
N LEU A 96 -6.25 3.33 -0.37
CA LEU A 96 -4.86 3.74 -0.56
C LEU A 96 -4.47 4.75 0.52
N LEU A 97 -3.40 4.45 1.25
CA LEU A 97 -2.76 5.36 2.20
C LEU A 97 -1.38 5.75 1.67
N MET A 98 -1.22 7.01 1.30
CA MET A 98 0.07 7.58 0.91
C MET A 98 0.76 8.12 2.15
N ALA A 99 1.92 7.57 2.50
CA ALA A 99 2.71 7.97 3.66
C ALA A 99 3.90 8.84 3.23
N ASP A 100 3.64 9.98 2.59
CA ASP A 100 4.65 10.83 1.96
C ASP A 100 4.83 12.19 2.69
N ARG A 101 6.08 12.63 2.88
CA ARG A 101 6.41 13.87 3.60
C ARG A 101 6.56 15.10 2.71
N GLU A 102 7.14 14.94 1.52
CA GLU A 102 7.38 16.06 0.59
C GLU A 102 6.41 15.99 -0.58
N LYS A 103 6.13 17.12 -1.26
CA LYS A 103 5.26 17.21 -2.44
C LYS A 103 5.69 16.19 -3.49
N THR A 104 5.08 15.03 -3.41
CA THR A 104 5.41 13.86 -4.20
C THR A 104 4.60 13.88 -5.47
N ILE A 105 4.92 12.93 -6.35
CA ILE A 105 4.20 12.70 -7.59
C ILE A 105 2.70 12.61 -7.30
N GLU A 106 1.92 13.51 -7.89
CA GLU A 106 0.46 13.52 -7.75
C GLU A 106 -0.12 12.34 -8.53
N ILE A 107 -0.68 11.37 -7.80
CA ILE A 107 -1.35 10.22 -8.39
C ILE A 107 -2.70 10.69 -8.96
N ASN A 108 -2.90 10.49 -10.26
CA ASN A 108 -4.19 10.74 -10.90
C ASN A 108 -5.19 9.67 -10.46
N MET A 109 -6.02 10.03 -9.48
CA MET A 109 -6.95 9.10 -8.85
C MET A 109 -8.07 8.62 -9.78
N ASN A 110 -8.38 9.35 -10.85
CA ASN A 110 -9.39 8.91 -11.82
C ASN A 110 -9.00 7.60 -12.52
N LEU A 111 -7.70 7.24 -12.53
CA LEU A 111 -7.22 5.98 -13.10
C LEU A 111 -7.49 4.75 -12.21
N PHE A 112 -7.92 4.97 -10.96
CA PHE A 112 -8.12 3.92 -9.96
C PHE A 112 -9.49 4.01 -9.28
N SER A 113 -10.37 4.92 -9.68
CA SER A 113 -11.64 5.20 -8.99
C SER A 113 -12.65 4.05 -9.02
N ASP A 114 -12.46 3.09 -9.95
CA ASP A 114 -13.24 1.87 -10.07
C ASP A 114 -12.77 0.76 -9.12
N ARG A 115 -11.54 0.84 -8.62
CA ARG A 115 -10.88 -0.21 -7.83
C ARG A 115 -10.43 0.23 -6.43
N ILE A 116 -10.25 1.53 -6.21
CA ILE A 116 -9.89 2.12 -4.92
C ILE A 116 -11.07 2.93 -4.38
N HIS A 117 -11.58 2.50 -3.23
CA HIS A 117 -12.75 3.07 -2.57
C HIS A 117 -12.50 4.48 -2.02
N ALA A 118 -11.35 4.69 -1.37
CA ALA A 118 -10.93 6.01 -0.92
C ALA A 118 -9.40 6.08 -0.74
N ILE A 119 -8.90 7.31 -0.73
CA ILE A 119 -7.49 7.63 -0.56
C ILE A 119 -7.31 8.59 0.60
N ALA A 120 -6.25 8.36 1.37
CA ALA A 120 -5.74 9.31 2.33
C ALA A 120 -4.25 9.54 2.08
N SER A 121 -3.77 10.75 2.38
CA SER A 121 -2.36 11.09 2.36
C SER A 121 -1.96 11.67 3.70
N LEU A 122 -0.84 11.18 4.24
CA LEU A 122 -0.24 11.67 5.49
C LEU A 122 0.85 12.66 5.16
N SER A 123 0.48 13.93 4.97
CA SER A 123 1.45 15.01 4.84
C SER A 123 1.90 15.51 6.21
N TRP A 124 3.18 15.34 6.50
CA TRP A 124 3.79 15.94 7.70
C TRP A 124 4.19 17.37 7.35
N LEU A 125 3.42 18.35 7.83
CA LEU A 125 3.86 19.74 7.83
C LEU A 125 5.15 19.82 8.66
N THR A 126 6.28 20.05 7.99
CA THR A 126 7.53 20.47 8.62
C THR A 126 7.48 21.93 8.97
#